data_AF-A0A8H9I276-F1
#
_entry.id   AF-A0A8H9I276-F1
#
_cell.length_a   1.000
_cell.length_b   1.000
_cell.length_c   1.000
_cell.angle_alpha   90.00
_cell.angle_beta   90.00
_cell.angle_gamma   90.00
#
_symmetry.space_group_name_H-M   'P 1'
#
loop_
_entity.id
_entity.type
_entity.pdbx_description
1 polymer ?
#
loop_
_entity_poly.entity_id
_entity_poly.type
_entity_poly.pdbx_seq_one_letter_code
_entity_poly.pdbx_strand_id
1 'polypeptide(L)'
;MSVHYQRHGEVGVISIANPPVNALSQAVRRGLLDALQEGIADQQAQALVVMAEGRTFIAGADIREFGKPPQAPLLPDVISQLEACPKPLVASLHGTALGGGLEVALGCHYRVALASTRVGLPEVKLGLLPGAGGTQRLPRLTGVKNALDIITSGRFVEATEAHAIGILDAISDAATPLEAGLAAARAVLAGEQTTRITGQLPAPDADPQAMATMRAQLESSVPELFSPFRIVEAIDACTQAASLEEGLRQERALFLACMDSPQRAGLIHLFFAARNPHLVPGVENAALFTQLALIGEHPLFDTLQQAAQRAGITLTPTADANTELCLLAPGVDASTCPGQAVTLALRPLTAPISAALDAAIDAAIDKDIDEHIDTDLPSASLSLVLAEHGAFHELVNHHASALDQQRAALTLKALRANVVVTRSPGVLSTLHDAAAQAPAQGTQTALEQTSLALAQQGACYRESDIDLLSVEAMGYPRHSGGAHRQATLAQPASDTSSTTARNAHS
;
A
#
# COMPACT_ATOMS: atom_id res chain seq x y z
N MET A 1 -1.70 24.50 -13.33
CA MET A 1 -0.86 24.29 -12.12
C MET A 1 -1.50 23.20 -11.28
N SER A 2 -0.71 22.45 -10.52
CA SER A 2 -1.24 21.35 -9.68
C SER A 2 -1.96 21.82 -8.41
N VAL A 3 -1.90 23.11 -8.10
CA VAL A 3 -2.65 23.76 -7.02
C VAL A 3 -3.14 25.11 -7.57
N HIS A 4 -4.37 25.51 -7.23
CA HIS A 4 -4.96 26.78 -7.65
C HIS A 4 -5.75 27.43 -6.52
N TYR A 5 -5.83 28.76 -6.56
CA TYR A 5 -6.64 29.57 -5.68
C TYR A 5 -7.89 30.09 -6.43
N GLN A 6 -9.06 30.02 -5.80
CA GLN A 6 -10.28 30.63 -6.30
C GLN A 6 -11.15 31.13 -5.14
N ARG A 7 -11.65 32.36 -5.22
CA ARG A 7 -12.55 32.90 -4.20
C ARG A 7 -14.01 32.65 -4.52
N HIS A 8 -14.76 32.24 -3.49
CA HIS A 8 -16.19 31.98 -3.48
C HIS A 8 -16.86 32.88 -2.43
N GLY A 9 -17.24 34.10 -2.86
CA GLY A 9 -17.74 35.13 -1.94
C GLY A 9 -16.64 35.61 -1.00
N GLU A 10 -16.79 35.36 0.29
CA GLU A 10 -15.83 35.70 1.35
C GLU A 10 -14.87 34.55 1.72
N VAL A 11 -14.96 33.40 1.05
CA VAL A 11 -14.10 32.24 1.31
C VAL A 11 -13.17 32.01 0.13
N GLY A 12 -11.87 31.98 0.36
CA GLY A 12 -10.87 31.56 -0.63
C GLY A 12 -10.65 30.06 -0.61
N VAL A 13 -10.64 29.40 -1.76
CA VAL A 13 -10.47 27.95 -1.89
C VAL A 13 -9.14 27.66 -2.59
N ILE A 14 -8.29 26.89 -1.90
CA ILE A 14 -7.02 26.34 -2.38
C ILE A 14 -7.29 24.89 -2.77
N SER A 15 -7.27 24.62 -4.07
CA SER A 15 -7.63 23.32 -4.63
C SER A 15 -6.41 22.63 -5.21
N ILE A 16 -6.12 21.42 -4.71
CA ILE A 16 -5.05 20.55 -5.19
C ILE A 16 -5.60 19.64 -6.30
N ALA A 17 -4.95 19.65 -7.46
CA ALA A 17 -5.27 18.81 -8.61
C ALA A 17 -3.99 18.15 -9.15
N ASN A 18 -3.60 17.02 -8.54
CA ASN A 18 -2.42 16.24 -8.92
C ASN A 18 -2.77 14.74 -9.03
N PRO A 19 -3.49 14.33 -10.10
CA PRO A 19 -3.95 12.96 -10.25
C PRO A 19 -2.79 11.94 -10.29
N PRO A 20 -3.03 10.67 -9.92
CA PRO A 20 -4.34 10.08 -9.57
C PRO A 20 -4.73 10.20 -8.09
N VAL A 21 -3.79 10.56 -7.21
CA VAL A 21 -3.97 10.49 -5.74
C VAL A 21 -3.48 11.73 -4.99
N ASN A 22 -3.26 12.83 -5.70
CA ASN A 22 -2.83 14.11 -5.14
C ASN A 22 -1.56 13.99 -4.27
N ALA A 23 -0.60 13.22 -4.76
CA ALA A 23 0.65 13.00 -4.05
C ALA A 23 1.40 14.33 -3.82
N LEU A 24 2.05 14.48 -2.66
CA LEU A 24 2.78 15.69 -2.24
C LEU A 24 4.14 15.83 -2.94
N SER A 25 4.10 16.01 -4.26
CA SER A 25 5.29 16.38 -5.04
C SER A 25 5.79 17.78 -4.65
N GLN A 26 7.02 18.09 -5.00
CA GLN A 26 7.61 19.42 -4.80
C GLN A 26 6.75 20.51 -5.44
N ALA A 27 6.18 20.25 -6.62
CA ALA A 27 5.30 21.18 -7.31
C ALA A 27 4.00 21.42 -6.53
N VAL A 28 3.42 20.38 -5.91
CA VAL A 28 2.25 20.53 -5.04
C VAL A 28 2.61 21.30 -3.77
N ARG A 29 3.74 20.97 -3.12
CA ARG A 29 4.21 21.68 -1.92
C ARG A 29 4.45 23.17 -2.19
N ARG A 30 5.07 23.50 -3.33
CA ARG A 30 5.25 24.89 -3.78
C ARG A 30 3.91 25.56 -4.08
N GLY A 31 3.05 24.91 -4.86
CA GLY A 31 1.74 25.44 -5.22
C GLY A 31 0.84 25.71 -4.02
N LEU A 32 0.92 24.89 -2.96
CA LEU A 32 0.22 25.13 -1.69
C LEU A 32 0.68 26.44 -1.03
N LEU A 33 1.99 26.69 -0.98
CA LEU A 33 2.51 27.94 -0.42
C LEU A 33 2.10 29.14 -1.27
N ASP A 34 2.22 29.04 -2.59
CA ASP A 34 1.91 30.14 -3.49
C ASP A 34 0.41 30.51 -3.40
N ALA A 35 -0.48 29.51 -3.43
CA ALA A 35 -1.93 29.70 -3.28
C ALA A 35 -2.33 30.18 -1.87
N LEU A 36 -1.63 29.74 -0.82
CA LEU A 36 -1.81 30.27 0.53
C LEU A 36 -1.48 31.76 0.58
N GLN A 37 -0.34 32.18 0.02
CA GLN A 37 0.05 33.59 -0.02
C GLN A 37 -0.95 34.43 -0.84
N GLU A 38 -1.42 33.91 -1.96
CA GLU A 38 -2.48 34.56 -2.76
C GLU A 38 -3.76 34.73 -1.93
N GLY A 39 -4.21 33.69 -1.24
CA GLY A 39 -5.39 33.73 -0.37
C GLY A 39 -5.23 34.64 0.85
N ILE A 40 -4.02 34.75 1.43
CA ILE A 40 -3.72 35.70 2.50
C ILE A 40 -3.80 37.14 1.98
N ALA A 41 -3.25 37.40 0.79
CA ALA A 41 -3.25 38.72 0.16
C ALA A 41 -4.64 39.19 -0.31
N ASP A 42 -5.57 38.26 -0.63
CA ASP A 42 -6.94 38.61 -1.01
C ASP A 42 -7.72 39.18 0.18
N GLN A 43 -7.90 40.50 0.22
CA GLN A 43 -8.62 41.21 1.28
C GLN A 43 -10.11 40.86 1.37
N GLN A 44 -10.70 40.30 0.31
CA GLN A 44 -12.10 39.88 0.29
C GLN A 44 -12.29 38.45 0.81
N ALA A 45 -11.22 37.64 0.86
CA ALA A 45 -11.26 36.34 1.52
C ALA A 45 -11.04 36.51 3.03
N GLN A 46 -12.07 36.21 3.83
CA GLN A 46 -12.03 36.25 5.29
C GLN A 46 -11.64 34.89 5.91
N ALA A 47 -11.92 33.79 5.21
CA ALA A 47 -11.47 32.44 5.54
C ALA A 47 -10.91 31.73 4.30
N LEU A 48 -10.11 30.70 4.53
CA LEU A 48 -9.51 29.88 3.49
C LEU A 48 -9.90 28.41 3.67
N VAL A 49 -10.05 27.69 2.55
CA VAL A 49 -10.30 26.24 2.53
C VAL A 49 -9.20 25.57 1.72
N VAL A 50 -8.55 24.54 2.26
CA VAL A 50 -7.70 23.61 1.51
C VAL A 50 -8.51 22.38 1.18
N MET A 51 -8.63 22.06 -0.10
CA MET A 51 -9.30 20.86 -0.60
C MET A 51 -8.50 20.24 -1.75
N ALA A 52 -8.94 19.08 -2.22
CA ALA A 52 -8.39 18.47 -3.43
C ALA A 52 -9.48 18.01 -4.39
N GLU A 53 -9.15 17.94 -5.67
CA GLU A 53 -9.99 17.39 -6.71
C GLU A 53 -9.80 15.88 -6.86
N GLY A 54 -10.73 15.22 -7.56
CA GLY A 54 -10.64 13.81 -7.86
C GLY A 54 -11.01 12.91 -6.69
N ARG A 55 -10.39 11.73 -6.61
CA ARG A 55 -10.84 10.61 -5.77
C ARG A 55 -10.45 10.68 -4.29
N THR A 56 -9.54 11.57 -3.92
CA THR A 56 -8.94 11.58 -2.57
C THR A 56 -8.36 12.95 -2.24
N PHE A 57 -8.19 13.28 -0.95
CA PHE A 57 -7.53 14.51 -0.51
C PHE A 57 -6.04 14.48 -0.90
N ILE A 58 -5.18 13.91 -0.06
CA ILE A 58 -3.74 13.72 -0.33
C ILE A 58 -3.38 12.33 0.20
N ALA A 59 -2.90 11.44 -0.67
CA ALA A 59 -2.55 10.07 -0.30
C ALA A 59 -1.11 9.88 0.23
N GLY A 60 -0.37 10.96 0.45
CA GLY A 60 0.97 10.96 1.03
C GLY A 60 2.03 11.56 0.11
N ALA A 61 3.30 11.24 0.39
CA ALA A 61 4.44 11.71 -0.38
C ALA A 61 4.46 11.13 -1.81
N ASP A 62 5.09 11.86 -2.74
CA ASP A 62 5.28 11.38 -4.10
C ASP A 62 6.39 10.33 -4.15
N ILE A 63 6.00 9.08 -4.43
CA ILE A 63 6.93 7.95 -4.57
C ILE A 63 7.98 8.16 -5.66
N ARG A 64 7.71 9.03 -6.65
CA ARG A 64 8.66 9.36 -7.71
C ARG A 64 9.81 10.24 -7.22
N GLU A 65 9.68 10.82 -6.04
CA GLU A 65 10.73 11.59 -5.35
C GLU A 65 11.57 10.72 -4.42
N PHE A 66 11.20 9.45 -4.20
CA PHE A 66 11.93 8.56 -3.29
C PHE A 66 13.34 8.29 -3.84
N GLY A 67 14.34 8.39 -2.95
CA GLY A 67 15.74 8.19 -3.30
C GLY A 67 16.39 9.37 -4.05
N LYS A 68 15.65 10.45 -4.32
CA LYS A 68 16.19 11.68 -4.90
C LYS A 68 16.55 12.69 -3.80
N PRO A 69 17.50 13.62 -4.05
CA PRO A 69 17.78 14.70 -3.12
C PRO A 69 16.51 15.51 -2.80
N PRO A 70 16.28 15.87 -1.53
CA PRO A 70 15.09 16.63 -1.13
C PRO A 70 15.13 18.04 -1.74
N GLN A 71 13.96 18.52 -2.19
CA GLN A 71 13.82 19.83 -2.81
C GLN A 71 12.84 20.71 -2.03
N ALA A 72 13.23 21.96 -1.80
CA ALA A 72 12.42 22.95 -1.11
C ALA A 72 11.18 23.38 -1.95
N PRO A 73 10.05 23.74 -1.32
CA PRO A 73 9.84 23.74 0.13
C PRO A 73 9.69 22.31 0.66
N LEU A 74 10.23 22.04 1.86
CA LEU A 74 9.98 20.76 2.51
C LEU A 74 8.60 20.78 3.16
N LEU A 75 8.00 19.60 3.35
CA LEU A 75 6.65 19.52 3.92
C LEU A 75 6.51 20.17 5.31
N PRO A 76 7.48 20.04 6.25
CA PRO A 76 7.40 20.72 7.54
C PRO A 76 7.30 22.24 7.40
N ASP A 77 8.01 22.82 6.42
CA ASP A 77 7.98 24.27 6.16
C ASP A 77 6.59 24.69 5.66
N VAL A 78 6.00 23.90 4.75
CA VAL A 78 4.64 24.14 4.24
C VAL A 78 3.62 24.11 5.37
N ILE A 79 3.68 23.09 6.23
CA ILE A 79 2.75 22.92 7.34
C ILE A 79 2.89 24.07 8.34
N SER A 80 4.12 24.51 8.63
CA SER A 80 4.36 25.65 9.51
C SER A 80 3.73 26.93 8.97
N GLN A 81 3.75 27.14 7.64
CA GLN A 81 3.09 28.29 7.00
C GLN A 81 1.56 28.18 7.02
N LEU A 82 1.00 26.99 6.79
CA LEU A 82 -0.45 26.74 6.91
C LEU A 82 -0.93 27.02 8.33
N GLU A 83 -0.18 26.55 9.33
CA GLU A 83 -0.50 26.71 10.74
C GLU A 83 -0.43 28.19 11.17
N ALA A 84 0.55 28.93 10.66
CA ALA A 84 0.73 30.36 10.89
C ALA A 84 -0.20 31.26 10.04
N CYS A 85 -1.13 30.69 9.28
CA CYS A 85 -2.07 31.45 8.47
C CYS A 85 -2.85 32.45 9.36
N PRO A 86 -2.90 33.75 9.03
CA PRO A 86 -3.58 34.76 9.85
C PRO A 86 -5.11 34.72 9.71
N LYS A 87 -5.63 33.94 8.76
CA LYS A 87 -7.07 33.75 8.50
C LYS A 87 -7.46 32.34 8.92
N PRO A 88 -8.71 32.10 9.34
CA PRO A 88 -9.23 30.75 9.53
C PRO A 88 -8.97 29.86 8.31
N LEU A 89 -8.27 28.75 8.52
CA LEU A 89 -7.89 27.80 7.48
C LEU A 89 -8.57 26.45 7.72
N VAL A 90 -9.47 26.07 6.83
CA VAL A 90 -10.27 24.82 6.91
C VAL A 90 -9.70 23.78 5.96
N ALA A 91 -9.39 22.58 6.44
CA ALA A 91 -9.15 21.42 5.59
C ALA A 91 -10.48 20.72 5.30
N SER A 92 -10.81 20.54 4.01
CA SER A 92 -11.97 19.75 3.58
C SER A 92 -11.52 18.43 2.97
N LEU A 93 -11.80 17.34 3.68
CA LEU A 93 -11.24 16.03 3.42
C LEU A 93 -12.27 15.09 2.78
N HIS A 94 -11.83 14.30 1.80
CA HIS A 94 -12.59 13.23 1.17
C HIS A 94 -11.68 12.09 0.74
N GLY A 95 -12.24 10.89 0.55
CA GLY A 95 -11.48 9.71 0.16
C GLY A 95 -10.45 9.34 1.22
N THR A 96 -9.17 9.67 1.02
CA THR A 96 -8.10 9.42 1.98
C THR A 96 -7.20 10.64 2.24
N ALA A 97 -6.86 10.90 3.51
CA ALA A 97 -5.81 11.84 3.89
C ALA A 97 -4.73 11.07 4.66
N LEU A 98 -3.64 10.71 3.99
CA LEU A 98 -2.65 9.75 4.51
C LEU A 98 -1.25 10.34 4.58
N GLY A 99 -0.53 9.97 5.64
CA GLY A 99 0.84 10.42 5.91
C GLY A 99 0.92 11.94 5.88
N GLY A 100 1.84 12.47 5.06
CA GLY A 100 1.93 13.91 4.79
C GLY A 100 0.62 14.62 4.45
N GLY A 101 -0.38 13.92 3.88
CA GLY A 101 -1.71 14.47 3.64
C GLY A 101 -2.50 14.75 4.91
N LEU A 102 -2.44 13.84 5.89
CA LEU A 102 -2.99 14.11 7.22
C LEU A 102 -2.17 15.18 7.93
N GLU A 103 -0.83 15.19 7.79
CA GLU A 103 0.01 16.23 8.39
C GLU A 103 -0.32 17.65 7.85
N VAL A 104 -0.64 17.79 6.55
CA VAL A 104 -1.19 19.03 5.98
C VAL A 104 -2.50 19.43 6.65
N ALA A 105 -3.43 18.49 6.84
CA ALA A 105 -4.70 18.75 7.49
C ALA A 105 -4.54 19.11 8.99
N LEU A 106 -3.56 18.51 9.68
CA LEU A 106 -3.22 18.83 11.07
C LEU A 106 -2.63 20.24 11.22
N GLY A 107 -2.00 20.77 10.16
CA GLY A 107 -1.56 22.17 10.05
C GLY A 107 -2.68 23.18 9.79
N CYS A 108 -3.88 22.73 9.41
CA CYS A 108 -5.04 23.60 9.25
C CYS A 108 -5.73 23.86 10.60
N HIS A 109 -6.55 24.91 10.68
CA HIS A 109 -7.17 25.31 11.94
C HIS A 109 -8.48 24.58 12.27
N TYR A 110 -9.13 24.03 11.25
CA TYR A 110 -10.35 23.23 11.34
C TYR A 110 -10.33 22.13 10.29
N ARG A 111 -10.87 20.94 10.60
CA ARG A 111 -10.93 19.78 9.69
C ARG A 111 -12.36 19.27 9.57
N VAL A 112 -12.95 19.41 8.38
CA VAL A 112 -14.22 18.79 8.02
C VAL A 112 -13.97 17.66 7.04
N ALA A 113 -14.69 16.55 7.16
CA ALA A 113 -14.55 15.43 6.23
C ALA A 113 -15.90 14.91 5.75
N LEU A 114 -15.94 14.35 4.53
CA LEU A 114 -17.07 13.55 4.09
C LEU A 114 -17.11 12.21 4.84
N ALA A 115 -18.28 11.61 5.00
CA ALA A 115 -18.49 10.41 5.82
C ALA A 115 -17.62 9.19 5.45
N SER A 116 -17.26 9.03 4.17
CA SER A 116 -16.43 7.92 3.68
C SER A 116 -14.92 8.15 3.78
N THR A 117 -14.51 9.28 4.40
CA THR A 117 -13.11 9.65 4.50
C THR A 117 -12.36 8.74 5.46
N ARG A 118 -11.13 8.39 5.09
CA ARG A 118 -10.18 7.68 5.94
C ARG A 118 -8.91 8.47 6.13
N VAL A 119 -8.42 8.55 7.36
CA VAL A 119 -7.20 9.29 7.69
C VAL A 119 -6.17 8.36 8.35
N GLY A 120 -4.89 8.70 8.29
CA GLY A 120 -3.87 7.91 8.99
C GLY A 120 -2.45 8.31 8.66
N LEU A 121 -1.50 7.73 9.41
CA LEU A 121 -0.06 7.98 9.28
C LEU A 121 0.70 6.66 9.03
N PRO A 122 0.67 6.14 7.78
CA PRO A 122 1.18 4.81 7.45
C PRO A 122 2.69 4.72 7.18
N GLU A 123 3.48 5.75 7.52
CA GLU A 123 4.92 5.83 7.28
C GLU A 123 5.70 4.61 7.81
N VAL A 124 5.24 4.02 8.91
CA VAL A 124 5.82 2.80 9.51
C VAL A 124 5.88 1.62 8.53
N LYS A 125 4.92 1.55 7.60
CA LYS A 125 4.87 0.49 6.56
C LYS A 125 6.00 0.62 5.54
N LEU A 126 6.68 1.77 5.51
CA LEU A 126 7.84 2.07 4.67
C LEU A 126 9.13 2.17 5.49
N GLY A 127 9.11 1.75 6.76
CA GLY A 127 10.26 1.85 7.65
C GLY A 127 10.55 3.27 8.13
N LEU A 128 9.54 4.13 8.16
CA LEU A 128 9.65 5.54 8.53
C LEU A 128 8.70 5.88 9.69
N LEU A 129 8.78 7.12 10.15
CA LEU A 129 7.78 7.74 11.02
C LEU A 129 7.23 9.02 10.35
N PRO A 130 6.11 9.57 10.81
CA PRO A 130 5.58 10.85 10.32
C PRO A 130 6.57 11.97 10.62
N GLY A 131 7.12 12.58 9.58
CA GLY A 131 8.29 13.47 9.68
C GLY A 131 8.00 14.95 9.41
N ALA A 132 6.73 15.35 9.34
CA ALA A 132 6.29 16.73 9.14
C ALA A 132 5.34 17.22 10.25
N GLY A 133 5.53 16.66 11.45
CA GLY A 133 4.90 17.02 12.71
C GLY A 133 3.73 16.13 13.10
N GLY A 134 3.47 15.04 12.38
CA GLY A 134 2.43 14.08 12.73
C GLY A 134 2.61 13.48 14.13
N THR A 135 3.84 13.16 14.54
CA THR A 135 4.11 12.60 15.88
C THR A 135 4.00 13.64 16.99
N GLN A 136 3.89 14.92 16.63
CA GLN A 136 3.77 16.03 17.58
C GLN A 136 2.34 16.57 17.64
N ARG A 137 1.67 16.70 16.49
CA ARG A 137 0.32 17.26 16.41
C ARG A 137 -0.78 16.23 16.69
N LEU A 138 -0.61 14.98 16.26
CA LEU A 138 -1.63 13.95 16.50
C LEU A 138 -1.82 13.65 18.00
N PRO A 139 -0.77 13.44 18.82
CA PRO A 139 -0.95 13.19 20.25
C PRO A 139 -1.61 14.36 21.00
N ARG A 140 -1.38 15.61 20.58
CA ARG A 140 -2.05 16.79 21.15
C ARG A 140 -3.56 16.80 20.93
N LEU A 141 -4.05 16.10 19.91
CA LEU A 141 -5.48 15.95 19.63
C LEU A 141 -6.07 14.71 20.29
N THR A 142 -5.38 13.57 20.16
CA THR A 142 -5.97 12.25 20.44
C THR A 142 -5.49 11.63 21.75
N GLY A 143 -4.50 12.24 22.40
CA GLY A 143 -3.73 11.63 23.48
C GLY A 143 -2.72 10.59 23.00
N VAL A 144 -1.83 10.19 23.92
CA VAL A 144 -0.71 9.27 23.68
C VAL A 144 -1.16 7.92 23.14
N LYS A 145 -2.14 7.27 23.80
CA LYS A 145 -2.56 5.91 23.46
C LYS A 145 -3.06 5.77 22.03
N ASN A 146 -3.95 6.67 21.59
CA ASN A 146 -4.49 6.65 20.23
C ASN A 146 -3.40 6.97 19.21
N ALA A 147 -2.50 7.91 19.51
CA ALA A 147 -1.41 8.24 18.60
C ALA A 147 -0.42 7.07 18.44
N LEU A 148 -0.08 6.35 19.53
CA LEU A 148 0.74 5.15 19.46
C LEU A 148 0.09 4.12 18.54
N ASP A 149 -1.17 3.76 18.79
CA ASP A 149 -1.91 2.78 17.99
C ASP A 149 -1.95 3.16 16.50
N ILE A 150 -2.33 4.39 16.17
CA ILE A 150 -2.49 4.84 14.79
C ILE A 150 -1.14 4.87 14.06
N ILE A 151 -0.08 5.38 14.69
CA ILE A 151 1.20 5.60 14.02
C ILE A 151 2.03 4.31 13.95
N THR A 152 2.07 3.49 15.02
CA THR A 152 2.88 2.25 15.01
C THR A 152 2.26 1.15 14.15
N SER A 153 0.92 1.12 14.02
CA SER A 153 0.25 0.20 13.10
C SER A 153 0.18 0.73 11.66
N GLY A 154 0.19 2.05 11.49
CA GLY A 154 -0.09 2.71 10.22
C GLY A 154 -1.49 2.39 9.68
N ARG A 155 -2.44 2.07 10.57
CA ARG A 155 -3.83 1.76 10.19
C ARG A 155 -4.55 3.01 9.71
N PHE A 156 -5.60 2.80 8.94
CA PHE A 156 -6.49 3.88 8.54
C PHE A 156 -7.63 3.97 9.55
N VAL A 157 -7.99 5.20 9.88
CA VAL A 157 -9.04 5.58 10.83
C VAL A 157 -10.22 6.10 10.01
N GLU A 158 -11.39 5.51 10.19
CA GLU A 158 -12.63 5.94 9.54
C GLU A 158 -13.10 7.29 10.11
N ALA A 159 -13.83 8.08 9.32
CA ALA A 159 -14.24 9.44 9.71
C ALA A 159 -14.96 9.51 11.07
N THR A 160 -15.81 8.52 11.39
CA THR A 160 -16.55 8.44 12.65
C THR A 160 -15.62 8.31 13.86
N GLU A 161 -14.64 7.43 13.79
CA GLU A 161 -13.62 7.28 14.83
C GLU A 161 -12.73 8.52 14.89
N ALA A 162 -12.27 9.02 13.74
CA ALA A 162 -11.40 10.18 13.65
C ALA A 162 -12.04 11.44 14.27
N HIS A 163 -13.36 11.61 14.11
CA HIS A 163 -14.11 12.64 14.80
C HIS A 163 -14.21 12.38 16.30
N ALA A 164 -14.56 11.16 16.72
CA ALA A 164 -14.70 10.80 18.13
C ALA A 164 -13.42 11.01 18.95
N ILE A 165 -12.25 10.79 18.34
CA ILE A 165 -10.94 10.99 18.99
C ILE A 165 -10.32 12.38 18.73
N GLY A 166 -11.00 13.28 18.02
CA GLY A 166 -10.60 14.69 17.86
C GLY A 166 -9.64 15.01 16.70
N ILE A 167 -9.37 14.06 15.79
CA ILE A 167 -8.64 14.33 14.54
C ILE A 167 -9.49 15.23 13.63
N LEU A 168 -10.78 14.92 13.50
CA LEU A 168 -11.75 15.70 12.73
C LEU A 168 -12.62 16.54 13.67
N ASP A 169 -13.04 17.69 13.17
CA ASP A 169 -13.92 18.63 13.88
C ASP A 169 -15.39 18.43 13.53
N ALA A 170 -15.65 18.00 12.30
CA ALA A 170 -16.98 17.67 11.84
C ALA A 170 -16.95 16.62 10.72
N ILE A 171 -18.03 15.87 10.64
CA ILE A 171 -18.36 15.03 9.48
C ILE A 171 -19.50 15.73 8.74
N SER A 172 -19.33 15.94 7.45
CA SER A 172 -20.31 16.62 6.60
C SER A 172 -21.11 15.62 5.77
N ASP A 173 -22.41 15.88 5.66
CA ASP A 173 -23.33 15.18 4.76
C ASP A 173 -23.36 15.79 3.34
N ALA A 174 -22.49 16.76 3.05
CA ALA A 174 -22.40 17.36 1.72
C ALA A 174 -21.98 16.34 0.65
N ALA A 175 -22.38 16.58 -0.60
CA ALA A 175 -22.05 15.68 -1.70
C ALA A 175 -20.59 15.82 -2.17
N THR A 176 -19.99 17.00 -1.95
CA THR A 176 -18.64 17.32 -2.44
C THR A 176 -17.75 17.94 -1.37
N PRO A 177 -16.42 17.78 -1.46
CA PRO A 177 -15.49 18.45 -0.55
C PRO A 177 -15.55 19.98 -0.66
N LEU A 178 -15.90 20.53 -1.83
CA LEU A 178 -16.09 21.97 -1.99
C LEU A 178 -17.25 22.49 -1.13
N GLU A 179 -18.42 21.85 -1.24
CA GLU A 179 -19.59 22.21 -0.44
C GLU A 179 -19.32 22.07 1.06
N ALA A 180 -18.71 20.96 1.49
CA ALA A 180 -18.34 20.74 2.89
C ALA A 180 -17.41 21.83 3.41
N GLY A 181 -16.37 22.19 2.64
CA GLY A 181 -15.39 23.20 3.02
C GLY A 181 -15.99 24.60 3.09
N LEU A 182 -16.82 24.99 2.11
CA LEU A 182 -17.49 26.29 2.11
C LEU A 182 -18.47 26.43 3.28
N ALA A 183 -19.24 25.38 3.58
CA ALA A 183 -20.16 25.37 4.72
C ALA A 183 -19.41 25.51 6.05
N ALA A 184 -18.35 24.72 6.25
CA ALA A 184 -17.52 24.78 7.45
C ALA A 184 -16.84 26.16 7.62
N ALA A 185 -16.28 26.73 6.54
CA ALA A 185 -15.67 28.06 6.59
C ALA A 185 -16.68 29.16 6.95
N ARG A 186 -17.91 29.10 6.42
CA ARG A 186 -18.98 30.04 6.77
C ARG A 186 -19.42 29.89 8.23
N ALA A 187 -19.55 28.67 8.72
CA ALA A 187 -19.88 28.41 10.13
C ALA A 187 -18.79 28.95 11.07
N VAL A 188 -17.52 28.82 10.70
CA VAL A 188 -16.40 29.43 11.43
C VAL A 188 -16.48 30.96 11.41
N LEU A 189 -16.73 31.58 10.26
CA LEU A 189 -16.87 33.05 10.16
C LEU A 189 -18.09 33.58 10.93
N ALA A 190 -19.17 32.80 11.01
CA ALA A 190 -20.35 33.11 11.80
C ALA A 190 -20.15 32.90 13.33
N GLY A 191 -19.02 32.32 13.75
CA GLY A 191 -18.74 31.98 15.15
C GLY A 191 -19.50 30.76 15.67
N GLU A 192 -20.10 29.96 14.79
CA GLU A 192 -20.81 28.72 15.12
C GLU A 192 -19.84 27.56 15.37
N GLN A 193 -18.63 27.65 14.83
CA GLN A 193 -17.56 26.65 14.95
C GLN A 193 -16.26 27.33 15.36
N THR A 194 -15.52 26.69 16.26
CA THR A 194 -14.26 27.23 16.79
C THR A 194 -13.07 26.60 16.08
N THR A 195 -12.15 27.45 15.61
CA THR A 195 -10.85 27.03 15.08
C THR A 195 -9.84 26.83 16.20
N ARG A 196 -8.81 26.02 15.94
CA ARG A 196 -7.64 25.90 16.83
C ARG A 196 -6.34 25.84 16.04
N ILE A 197 -5.24 26.24 16.66
CA ILE A 197 -3.90 25.94 16.15
C ILE A 197 -3.42 24.70 16.90
N THR A 198 -3.38 23.55 16.22
CA THR A 198 -3.08 22.25 16.84
C THR A 198 -1.74 22.26 17.59
N GLY A 199 -0.72 22.88 17.01
CA GLY A 199 0.60 23.00 17.62
C GLY A 199 0.67 23.89 18.86
N GLN A 200 -0.33 24.74 19.10
CA GLN A 200 -0.46 25.57 20.30
C GLN A 200 -1.25 24.90 21.43
N LEU A 201 -1.85 23.74 21.16
CA LEU A 201 -2.43 22.94 22.23
C LEU A 201 -1.32 22.50 23.21
N PRO A 202 -1.64 22.36 24.50
CA PRO A 202 -0.69 21.80 25.46
C PRO A 202 -0.21 20.43 24.98
N ALA A 203 1.02 20.07 25.35
CA ALA A 203 1.47 18.69 25.20
C ALA A 203 0.46 17.75 25.87
N PRO A 204 0.21 16.55 25.30
CA PRO A 204 -0.67 15.60 25.95
C PRO A 204 -0.05 15.14 27.27
N ASP A 205 -0.91 14.77 28.22
CA ASP A 205 -0.47 14.13 29.46
C ASP A 205 0.38 12.90 29.12
N ALA A 206 1.49 12.74 29.85
CA ALA A 206 2.34 11.57 29.71
C ALA A 206 1.57 10.31 30.12
N ASP A 207 1.75 9.23 29.35
CA ASP A 207 1.19 7.92 29.65
C ASP A 207 2.31 6.86 29.61
N PRO A 208 3.15 6.78 30.66
CA PRO A 208 4.26 5.84 30.71
C PRO A 208 3.81 4.37 30.57
N GLN A 209 2.59 4.07 31.03
CA GLN A 209 2.04 2.71 30.93
C GLN A 209 1.73 2.35 29.49
N ALA A 210 1.04 3.23 28.73
CA ALA A 210 0.78 2.98 27.31
C ALA A 210 2.09 2.86 26.51
N MET A 211 3.10 3.69 26.82
CA MET A 211 4.43 3.59 26.20
C MET A 211 5.08 2.23 26.47
N ALA A 212 5.10 1.79 27.73
CA ALA A 212 5.68 0.51 28.12
C ALA A 212 4.94 -0.68 27.47
N THR A 213 3.60 -0.65 27.46
CA THR A 213 2.79 -1.68 26.81
C THR A 213 3.07 -1.74 25.31
N MET A 214 3.13 -0.59 24.62
CA MET A 214 3.44 -0.56 23.19
C MET A 214 4.86 -1.10 22.93
N ARG A 215 5.87 -0.72 23.72
CA ARG A 215 7.23 -1.25 23.57
C ARG A 215 7.28 -2.78 23.72
N ALA A 216 6.67 -3.32 24.77
CA ALA A 216 6.61 -4.77 24.99
C ALA A 216 5.89 -5.51 23.85
N GLN A 217 4.81 -4.92 23.32
CA GLN A 217 4.13 -5.47 22.15
C GLN A 217 5.03 -5.49 20.92
N LEU A 218 5.77 -4.40 20.66
CA LEU A 218 6.71 -4.31 19.54
C LEU A 218 7.88 -5.28 19.69
N GLU A 219 8.44 -5.43 20.89
CA GLU A 219 9.48 -6.42 21.20
C GLU A 219 9.01 -7.86 20.96
N SER A 220 7.73 -8.13 21.18
CA SER A 220 7.16 -9.47 20.93
C SER A 220 6.80 -9.72 19.48
N SER A 221 6.33 -8.71 18.74
CA SER A 221 5.71 -8.89 17.42
C SER A 221 6.62 -8.53 16.25
N VAL A 222 7.48 -7.53 16.43
CA VAL A 222 8.38 -6.99 15.40
C VAL A 222 9.71 -6.50 16.01
N PRO A 223 10.38 -7.31 16.86
CA PRO A 223 11.61 -6.90 17.56
C PRO A 223 12.72 -6.40 16.64
N GLU A 224 12.72 -6.88 15.40
CA GLU A 224 13.69 -6.54 14.40
C GLU A 224 13.42 -5.22 13.69
N LEU A 225 12.21 -4.65 13.76
CA LEU A 225 11.90 -3.37 13.10
C LEU A 225 12.45 -2.17 13.88
N PHE A 226 12.96 -1.17 13.17
CA PHE A 226 13.55 0.04 13.77
C PHE A 226 12.53 1.16 13.96
N SER A 227 11.78 1.48 12.90
CA SER A 227 10.86 2.63 12.88
C SER A 227 9.74 2.61 13.92
N PRO A 228 9.11 1.46 14.29
CA PRO A 228 8.09 1.44 15.32
C PRO A 228 8.60 1.92 16.68
N PHE A 229 9.83 1.57 17.06
CA PHE A 229 10.42 2.04 18.32
C PHE A 229 10.76 3.53 18.26
N ARG A 230 11.19 4.03 17.10
CA ARG A 230 11.41 5.48 16.90
C ARG A 230 10.11 6.27 16.98
N ILE A 231 8.97 5.70 16.58
CA ILE A 231 7.65 6.31 16.75
C ILE A 231 7.32 6.47 18.23
N VAL A 232 7.54 5.43 19.04
CA VAL A 232 7.34 5.51 20.49
C VAL A 232 8.20 6.62 21.10
N GLU A 233 9.47 6.71 20.70
CA GLU A 233 10.39 7.78 21.13
C GLU A 233 9.93 9.17 20.69
N ALA A 234 9.41 9.32 19.47
CA ALA A 234 8.94 10.60 18.95
C ALA A 234 7.66 11.09 19.69
N ILE A 235 6.75 10.18 20.03
CA ILE A 235 5.56 10.53 20.81
C ILE A 235 5.94 10.80 22.27
N ASP A 236 6.88 10.06 22.85
CA ASP A 236 7.38 10.35 24.21
C ASP A 236 8.02 11.74 24.27
N ALA A 237 8.83 12.09 23.28
CA ALA A 237 9.38 13.43 23.12
C ALA A 237 8.28 14.52 23.05
N CYS A 238 7.14 14.24 22.42
CA CYS A 238 6.00 15.15 22.40
C CYS A 238 5.46 15.46 23.81
N THR A 239 5.50 14.49 24.74
CA THR A 239 5.01 14.67 26.13
C THR A 239 5.97 15.48 26.99
N GLN A 240 7.27 15.46 26.64
CA GLN A 240 8.35 16.08 27.43
C GLN A 240 8.79 17.43 26.87
N ALA A 241 8.49 17.72 25.60
CA ALA A 241 8.93 18.92 24.91
C ALA A 241 8.33 20.20 25.51
N ALA A 242 9.18 21.18 25.83
CA ALA A 242 8.76 22.48 26.33
C ALA A 242 8.01 23.33 25.28
N SER A 243 8.16 23.01 24.00
CA SER A 243 7.49 23.68 22.89
C SER A 243 7.26 22.72 21.72
N LEU A 244 6.36 23.08 20.79
CA LEU A 244 6.19 22.34 19.55
C LEU A 244 7.50 22.24 18.75
N GLU A 245 8.26 23.34 18.67
CA GLU A 245 9.52 23.40 17.93
C GLU A 245 10.55 22.38 18.45
N GLU A 246 10.64 22.22 19.78
CA GLU A 246 11.50 21.20 20.39
C GLU A 246 11.10 19.79 19.95
N GLY A 247 9.80 19.48 20.05
CA GLY A 247 9.27 18.19 19.63
C GLY A 247 9.48 17.91 18.14
N LEU A 248 9.27 18.91 17.28
CA LEU A 248 9.51 18.81 15.83
C LEU A 248 10.99 18.54 15.50
N ARG A 249 11.92 19.10 16.29
CA ARG A 249 13.35 18.83 16.11
C ARG A 249 13.70 17.38 16.45
N GLN A 250 13.14 16.84 17.53
CA GLN A 250 13.32 15.45 17.92
C GLN A 250 12.69 14.50 16.88
N GLU A 251 11.45 14.77 16.45
CA GLU A 251 10.80 14.04 15.36
C GLU A 251 11.69 14.02 14.11
N ARG A 252 12.24 15.19 13.72
CA ARG A 252 13.08 15.28 12.53
C ARG A 252 14.36 14.46 12.66
N ALA A 253 15.01 14.47 13.83
CA ALA A 253 16.19 13.66 14.08
C ALA A 253 15.89 12.15 13.98
N LEU A 254 14.78 11.70 14.59
CA LEU A 254 14.33 10.31 14.54
C LEU A 254 13.89 9.89 13.14
N PHE A 255 13.25 10.78 12.38
CA PHE A 255 12.91 10.56 10.97
C PHE A 255 14.16 10.31 10.12
N LEU A 256 15.21 11.12 10.31
CA LEU A 256 16.48 10.95 9.59
C LEU A 256 17.18 9.63 9.99
N ALA A 257 17.13 9.25 11.27
CA ALA A 257 17.62 7.94 11.69
C ALA A 257 16.87 6.78 11.00
N CYS A 258 15.55 6.90 10.81
CA CYS A 258 14.78 5.92 10.03
C CYS A 258 15.15 5.93 8.54
N MET A 259 15.43 7.10 7.97
CA MET A 259 15.87 7.23 6.57
C MET A 259 17.18 6.49 6.31
N ASP A 260 18.10 6.51 7.27
CA ASP A 260 19.42 5.88 7.18
C ASP A 260 19.40 4.38 7.53
N SER A 261 18.27 3.86 8.02
CA SER A 261 18.14 2.45 8.39
C SER A 261 18.13 1.54 7.15
N PRO A 262 18.92 0.43 7.13
CA PRO A 262 18.92 -0.53 6.03
C PRO A 262 17.53 -1.19 5.81
N GLN A 263 16.72 -1.25 6.86
CA GLN A 263 15.37 -1.83 6.81
C GLN A 263 14.43 -1.06 5.90
N ARG A 264 14.60 0.26 5.81
CA ARG A 264 13.83 1.12 4.92
C ARG A 264 13.97 0.68 3.47
N ALA A 265 15.19 0.32 3.05
CA ALA A 265 15.44 -0.11 1.68
C ALA A 265 14.69 -1.41 1.34
N GLY A 266 14.62 -2.37 2.28
CA GLY A 266 13.85 -3.61 2.10
C GLY A 266 12.34 -3.37 2.07
N LEU A 267 11.80 -2.55 2.97
CA LEU A 267 10.37 -2.23 3.00
C LEU A 267 9.90 -1.45 1.77
N ILE A 268 10.71 -0.50 1.29
CA ILE A 268 10.43 0.24 0.04
C ILE A 268 10.48 -0.71 -1.16
N HIS A 269 11.45 -1.62 -1.21
CA HIS A 269 11.52 -2.63 -2.27
C HIS A 269 10.24 -3.45 -2.35
N LEU A 270 9.76 -3.99 -1.23
CA LEU A 270 8.51 -4.75 -1.18
C LEU A 270 7.29 -3.90 -1.55
N PHE A 271 7.26 -2.64 -1.12
CA PHE A 271 6.19 -1.73 -1.50
C PHE A 271 6.08 -1.59 -3.03
N PHE A 272 7.20 -1.50 -3.75
CA PHE A 272 7.20 -1.47 -5.21
C PHE A 272 6.90 -2.85 -5.83
N ALA A 273 7.45 -3.92 -5.27
CA ALA A 273 7.20 -5.30 -5.72
C ALA A 273 5.70 -5.62 -5.73
N ALA A 274 4.98 -5.23 -4.67
CA ALA A 274 3.55 -5.51 -4.48
C ALA A 274 2.60 -4.74 -5.42
N ARG A 275 3.06 -3.76 -6.21
CA ARG A 275 2.16 -2.91 -7.03
C ARG A 275 1.55 -3.65 -8.21
N ASN A 276 2.38 -4.35 -8.97
CA ASN A 276 2.02 -4.95 -10.25
C ASN A 276 2.29 -6.47 -10.36
N PRO A 277 2.18 -7.29 -9.30
CA PRO A 277 2.53 -8.72 -9.38
C PRO A 277 1.53 -9.55 -10.19
N HIS A 278 0.39 -8.96 -10.54
CA HIS A 278 -0.68 -9.55 -11.33
C HIS A 278 -0.58 -9.22 -12.83
N LEU A 279 0.45 -8.48 -13.27
CA LEU A 279 0.59 -8.06 -14.66
C LEU A 279 1.45 -9.04 -15.47
N VAL A 280 0.89 -9.52 -16.58
CA VAL A 280 1.57 -10.24 -17.64
C VAL A 280 2.01 -9.23 -18.71
N PRO A 281 3.31 -9.14 -19.03
CA PRO A 281 3.83 -8.22 -20.04
C PRO A 281 3.18 -8.40 -21.42
N GLY A 282 2.81 -7.29 -22.06
CA GLY A 282 2.26 -7.24 -23.42
C GLY A 282 0.74 -7.38 -23.53
N VAL A 283 0.04 -7.72 -22.44
CA VAL A 283 -1.43 -7.90 -22.41
C VAL A 283 -2.10 -7.18 -21.23
N GLU A 284 -1.42 -6.22 -20.60
CA GLU A 284 -1.74 -5.65 -19.28
C GLU A 284 -3.18 -5.12 -19.14
N ASN A 285 -3.75 -4.62 -20.24
CA ASN A 285 -5.07 -3.98 -20.29
C ASN A 285 -6.22 -4.94 -20.66
N ALA A 286 -6.06 -6.25 -20.42
CA ALA A 286 -7.10 -7.23 -20.71
C ALA A 286 -8.40 -6.97 -19.91
N ALA A 287 -9.55 -7.34 -20.49
CA ALA A 287 -10.84 -7.25 -19.82
C ALA A 287 -11.02 -8.39 -18.78
N LEU A 288 -11.70 -8.08 -17.67
CA LEU A 288 -12.04 -9.09 -16.66
C LEU A 288 -12.94 -10.19 -17.25
N PHE A 289 -12.86 -11.39 -16.70
CA PHE A 289 -13.97 -12.33 -16.73
C PHE A 289 -15.12 -11.82 -15.87
N THR A 290 -16.34 -11.94 -16.39
CA THR A 290 -17.58 -11.46 -15.75
C THR A 290 -18.51 -12.59 -15.34
N GLN A 291 -18.40 -13.76 -15.97
CA GLN A 291 -19.20 -14.95 -15.64
C GLN A 291 -18.29 -16.08 -15.16
N LEU A 292 -18.32 -16.35 -13.86
CA LEU A 292 -17.48 -17.36 -13.21
C LEU A 292 -18.33 -18.46 -12.56
N ALA A 293 -17.86 -19.70 -12.70
CA ALA A 293 -18.38 -20.83 -11.95
C ALA A 293 -17.40 -21.21 -10.84
N LEU A 294 -17.90 -21.34 -9.61
CA LEU A 294 -17.16 -21.85 -8.45
C LEU A 294 -17.57 -23.30 -8.23
N ILE A 295 -16.71 -24.24 -8.62
CA ILE A 295 -17.04 -25.67 -8.65
C ILE A 295 -16.37 -26.38 -7.47
N GLY A 296 -17.19 -26.95 -6.59
CA GLY A 296 -16.77 -27.57 -5.33
C GLY A 296 -16.81 -26.60 -4.15
N GLU A 297 -16.33 -27.05 -3.00
CA GLU A 297 -16.35 -26.30 -1.75
C GLU A 297 -14.92 -25.90 -1.33
N HIS A 298 -14.70 -24.62 -1.06
CA HIS A 298 -13.44 -24.12 -0.54
C HIS A 298 -13.63 -22.77 0.19
N PRO A 299 -12.97 -22.52 1.34
CA PRO A 299 -13.13 -21.26 2.08
C PRO A 299 -12.80 -19.99 1.28
N LEU A 300 -11.89 -20.09 0.30
CA LEU A 300 -11.59 -18.98 -0.60
C LEU A 300 -12.84 -18.50 -1.35
N PHE A 301 -13.73 -19.41 -1.75
CA PHE A 301 -14.93 -19.07 -2.54
C PHE A 301 -15.88 -18.13 -1.77
N ASP A 302 -16.01 -18.32 -0.46
CA ASP A 302 -16.80 -17.43 0.41
C ASP A 302 -16.24 -16.01 0.42
N THR A 303 -14.91 -15.86 0.43
CA THR A 303 -14.25 -14.55 0.42
C THR A 303 -14.42 -13.82 -0.91
N LEU A 304 -14.43 -14.55 -2.03
CA LEU A 304 -14.63 -13.98 -3.37
C LEU A 304 -16.06 -13.43 -3.54
N GLN A 305 -17.04 -14.09 -2.92
CA GLN A 305 -18.45 -13.72 -3.06
C GLN A 305 -18.75 -12.29 -2.57
N GLN A 306 -18.10 -11.84 -1.50
CA GLN A 306 -18.28 -10.50 -0.95
C GLN A 306 -17.77 -9.39 -1.89
N ALA A 307 -16.75 -9.69 -2.70
CA ALA A 307 -16.14 -8.72 -3.61
C ALA A 307 -16.82 -8.68 -4.99
N ALA A 308 -17.43 -9.78 -5.42
CA ALA A 308 -18.00 -9.96 -6.75
C ALA A 308 -19.03 -8.88 -7.14
N GLN A 309 -19.94 -8.53 -6.22
CA GLN A 309 -20.96 -7.52 -6.47
C GLN A 309 -20.37 -6.15 -6.84
N ARG A 310 -19.30 -5.74 -6.15
CA ARG A 310 -18.62 -4.46 -6.43
C ARG A 310 -17.84 -4.49 -7.73
N ALA A 311 -17.38 -5.67 -8.13
CA ALA A 311 -16.61 -5.87 -9.36
C ALA A 311 -17.50 -6.09 -10.60
N GLY A 312 -18.83 -6.21 -10.43
CA GLY A 312 -19.74 -6.54 -11.53
C GLY A 312 -19.52 -7.96 -12.08
N ILE A 313 -19.06 -8.88 -11.22
CA ILE A 313 -18.78 -10.27 -11.58
C ILE A 313 -19.92 -11.15 -11.05
N THR A 314 -20.47 -11.99 -11.92
CA THR A 314 -21.44 -13.02 -11.57
C THR A 314 -20.71 -14.30 -11.18
N LEU A 315 -21.05 -14.83 -10.01
CA LEU A 315 -20.54 -16.12 -9.51
C LEU A 315 -21.69 -17.12 -9.46
N THR A 316 -21.52 -18.29 -10.05
CA THR A 316 -22.48 -19.41 -10.03
C THR A 316 -21.86 -20.65 -9.38
N PRO A 317 -22.65 -21.52 -8.74
CA PRO A 317 -22.15 -22.77 -8.16
C PRO A 317 -21.93 -23.89 -9.20
N THR A 318 -22.44 -23.70 -10.42
CA THR A 318 -22.31 -24.65 -11.53
C THR A 318 -21.97 -23.89 -12.81
N ALA A 319 -21.21 -24.52 -13.69
CA ALA A 319 -20.92 -23.97 -15.01
C ALA A 319 -22.09 -24.14 -15.98
N ASP A 320 -22.25 -23.16 -16.86
CA ASP A 320 -23.22 -23.13 -17.96
C ASP A 320 -22.56 -22.65 -19.26
N ALA A 321 -23.34 -22.53 -20.33
CA ALA A 321 -22.82 -22.12 -21.65
C ALA A 321 -22.20 -20.72 -21.68
N ASN A 322 -22.50 -19.85 -20.71
CA ASN A 322 -21.99 -18.47 -20.63
C ASN A 322 -20.79 -18.34 -19.69
N THR A 323 -20.41 -19.42 -18.99
CA THR A 323 -19.28 -19.42 -18.06
C THR A 323 -17.98 -19.17 -18.83
N GLU A 324 -17.25 -18.13 -18.43
CA GLU A 324 -15.97 -17.75 -19.03
C GLU A 324 -14.78 -18.31 -18.26
N LEU A 325 -14.90 -18.41 -16.92
CA LEU A 325 -13.85 -18.93 -16.03
C LEU A 325 -14.45 -19.89 -15.00
N CYS A 326 -13.92 -21.10 -14.95
CA CYS A 326 -14.17 -22.08 -13.89
C CYS A 326 -13.07 -22.01 -12.83
N LEU A 327 -13.46 -21.70 -11.59
CA LEU A 327 -12.61 -21.86 -10.41
C LEU A 327 -12.93 -23.21 -9.75
N LEU A 328 -11.96 -24.12 -9.75
CA LEU A 328 -12.14 -25.50 -9.31
C LEU A 328 -11.52 -25.69 -7.92
N ALA A 329 -12.29 -26.21 -6.96
CA ALA A 329 -11.75 -26.61 -5.66
C ALA A 329 -10.71 -27.75 -5.83
N PRO A 330 -9.81 -27.95 -4.83
CA PRO A 330 -8.79 -28.99 -4.93
C PRO A 330 -9.38 -30.38 -5.22
N GLY A 331 -8.86 -31.07 -6.24
CA GLY A 331 -9.29 -32.41 -6.65
C GLY A 331 -10.55 -32.46 -7.52
N VAL A 332 -11.17 -31.33 -7.85
CA VAL A 332 -12.31 -31.27 -8.77
C VAL A 332 -11.83 -31.34 -10.22
N ASP A 333 -12.49 -32.18 -11.02
CA ASP A 333 -12.20 -32.33 -12.45
C ASP A 333 -12.83 -31.20 -13.28
N ALA A 334 -12.04 -30.65 -14.20
CA ALA A 334 -12.43 -29.65 -15.18
C ALA A 334 -13.45 -30.18 -16.22
N SER A 335 -13.69 -31.49 -16.31
CA SER A 335 -14.67 -32.10 -17.23
C SER A 335 -16.10 -31.56 -17.10
N THR A 336 -16.42 -30.92 -15.98
CA THR A 336 -17.71 -30.26 -15.73
C THR A 336 -17.83 -28.86 -16.34
N CYS A 337 -16.75 -28.31 -16.89
CA CYS A 337 -16.70 -26.99 -17.49
C CYS A 337 -16.95 -27.02 -19.01
N PRO A 338 -17.55 -25.95 -19.58
CA PRO A 338 -17.61 -25.77 -21.03
C PRO A 338 -16.21 -25.75 -21.63
N GLY A 339 -16.02 -26.38 -22.79
CA GLY A 339 -14.69 -26.46 -23.44
C GLY A 339 -14.07 -25.11 -23.84
N GLN A 340 -14.87 -24.04 -23.87
CA GLN A 340 -14.42 -22.66 -24.15
C GLN A 340 -14.09 -21.86 -22.89
N ALA A 341 -14.43 -22.38 -21.70
CA ALA A 341 -14.16 -21.72 -20.43
C ALA A 341 -12.70 -21.95 -20.03
N VAL A 342 -12.07 -20.90 -19.50
CA VAL A 342 -10.76 -21.03 -18.86
C VAL A 342 -10.93 -21.77 -17.55
N THR A 343 -10.02 -22.69 -17.24
CA THR A 343 -10.10 -23.52 -16.02
C THR A 343 -8.93 -23.19 -15.11
N LEU A 344 -9.23 -22.86 -13.85
CA LEU A 344 -8.27 -22.51 -12.83
C LEU A 344 -8.50 -23.37 -11.59
N ALA A 345 -7.55 -24.28 -11.32
CA ALA A 345 -7.62 -25.17 -10.17
C ALA A 345 -6.93 -24.58 -8.94
N LEU A 346 -7.60 -24.64 -7.79
CA LEU A 346 -6.98 -24.34 -6.50
C LEU A 346 -6.06 -25.49 -6.11
N ARG A 347 -4.80 -25.16 -5.75
CA ARG A 347 -3.81 -26.14 -5.33
C ARG A 347 -3.26 -25.79 -3.94
N PRO A 348 -3.33 -26.69 -2.96
CA PRO A 348 -2.59 -26.54 -1.71
C PRO A 348 -1.08 -26.46 -1.99
N LEU A 349 -0.35 -25.66 -1.22
CA LEU A 349 1.10 -25.51 -1.36
C LEU A 349 1.87 -26.84 -1.25
N THR A 350 1.41 -27.73 -0.38
CA THR A 350 2.01 -29.05 -0.11
C THR A 350 1.62 -30.13 -1.11
N ALA A 351 0.74 -29.82 -2.08
CA ALA A 351 0.37 -30.79 -3.09
C ALA A 351 1.56 -31.05 -4.02
N PRO A 352 1.94 -32.33 -4.27
CA PRO A 352 3.09 -32.64 -5.11
C PRO A 352 2.93 -32.01 -6.49
N ILE A 353 4.02 -31.49 -7.03
CA ILE A 353 4.15 -31.18 -8.44
C ILE A 353 4.02 -32.53 -9.17
N SER A 354 3.02 -32.70 -10.04
CA SER A 354 2.88 -33.96 -10.77
C SER A 354 4.12 -34.18 -11.63
N ALA A 355 4.57 -35.42 -11.81
CA ALA A 355 5.72 -35.75 -12.67
C ALA A 355 5.58 -35.22 -14.12
N ALA A 356 4.35 -35.05 -14.62
CA ALA A 356 4.06 -34.43 -15.91
C ALA A 356 4.31 -32.90 -15.93
N LEU A 357 4.18 -32.24 -14.78
CA LEU A 357 4.51 -30.82 -14.60
C LEU A 357 6.03 -30.64 -14.46
N ASP A 358 6.73 -31.56 -13.78
CA ASP A 358 8.20 -31.61 -13.79
C ASP A 358 8.74 -31.82 -15.22
N ALA A 359 8.15 -32.74 -15.98
CA ALA A 359 8.53 -32.96 -17.39
C ALA A 359 8.20 -31.75 -18.30
N ALA A 360 7.11 -31.02 -18.02
CA ALA A 360 6.78 -29.78 -18.73
C ALA A 360 7.69 -28.61 -18.33
N ILE A 361 8.13 -28.55 -17.07
CA ILE A 361 9.17 -27.63 -16.59
C ILE A 361 10.48 -27.90 -17.35
N ASP A 362 10.86 -29.16 -17.49
CA ASP A 362 12.05 -29.58 -18.24
C ASP A 362 11.92 -29.33 -19.76
N ALA A 363 10.73 -29.51 -20.34
CA ALA A 363 10.48 -29.29 -21.77
C ALA A 363 10.36 -27.81 -22.16
N ALA A 364 9.83 -26.94 -21.29
CA ALA A 364 9.75 -25.50 -21.54
C ALA A 364 11.12 -24.79 -21.50
N ILE A 365 12.18 -25.51 -21.07
CA ILE A 365 13.58 -25.05 -21.03
C ILE A 365 14.27 -25.22 -22.38
N ASP A 366 13.80 -26.11 -23.27
CA ASP A 366 14.42 -26.37 -24.58
C ASP A 366 13.55 -25.81 -25.72
N LYS A 367 14.11 -24.90 -26.53
CA LYS A 367 13.36 -24.14 -27.55
C LYS A 367 13.19 -24.86 -28.89
N ASP A 368 13.71 -26.08 -29.03
CA ASP A 368 13.83 -26.75 -30.34
C ASP A 368 13.34 -28.21 -30.33
N ILE A 369 12.15 -28.51 -29.79
CA ILE A 369 11.54 -29.83 -29.99
C ILE A 369 10.12 -29.71 -30.51
N ASP A 370 10.01 -29.91 -31.83
CA ASP A 370 8.79 -30.16 -32.59
C ASP A 370 8.56 -31.69 -32.59
N GLU A 371 8.23 -32.27 -31.42
CA GLU A 371 7.80 -33.67 -31.31
C GLU A 371 6.63 -33.82 -30.32
N HIS A 372 5.68 -34.67 -30.72
CA HIS A 372 4.48 -35.06 -29.99
C HIS A 372 4.83 -35.53 -28.57
N ILE A 373 4.61 -34.69 -27.56
CA ILE A 373 4.63 -35.11 -26.16
C ILE A 373 3.28 -35.78 -25.88
N ASP A 374 3.32 -37.05 -25.49
CA ASP A 374 2.17 -37.78 -24.95
C ASP A 374 1.89 -37.22 -23.55
N THR A 375 0.93 -36.31 -23.42
CA THR A 375 0.78 -35.45 -22.25
C THR A 375 -0.36 -35.86 -21.32
N ASP A 376 -0.02 -36.36 -20.13
CA ASP A 376 -0.81 -36.18 -18.90
C ASP A 376 -0.72 -34.69 -18.45
N LEU A 377 -1.14 -33.75 -19.31
CA LEU A 377 -1.21 -32.33 -18.95
C LEU A 377 -2.23 -32.14 -17.82
N PRO A 378 -2.03 -31.19 -16.89
CA PRO A 378 -3.03 -30.87 -15.88
C PRO A 378 -4.37 -30.57 -16.55
N SER A 379 -5.47 -31.12 -16.03
CA SER A 379 -6.81 -30.91 -16.61
C SER A 379 -7.24 -29.44 -16.61
N ALA A 380 -6.63 -28.61 -15.75
CA ALA A 380 -6.85 -27.17 -15.69
C ALA A 380 -5.76 -26.39 -16.44
N SER A 381 -6.18 -25.36 -17.19
CA SER A 381 -5.29 -24.46 -17.95
C SER A 381 -4.41 -23.57 -17.07
N LEU A 382 -4.90 -23.25 -15.87
CA LEU A 382 -4.24 -22.44 -14.85
C LEU A 382 -4.31 -23.16 -13.49
N SER A 383 -3.43 -22.78 -12.57
CA SER A 383 -3.58 -23.12 -11.16
C SER A 383 -3.29 -21.94 -10.26
N LEU A 384 -4.00 -21.88 -9.14
CA LEU A 384 -3.74 -20.95 -8.06
C LEU A 384 -3.15 -21.73 -6.89
N VAL A 385 -1.83 -21.61 -6.70
CA VAL A 385 -1.14 -22.23 -5.57
C VAL A 385 -1.37 -21.37 -4.34
N LEU A 386 -2.07 -21.93 -3.37
CA LEU A 386 -2.52 -21.24 -2.17
C LEU A 386 -1.41 -21.24 -1.13
N ALA A 387 -0.88 -20.05 -0.85
CA ALA A 387 0.00 -19.83 0.29
C ALA A 387 -0.68 -20.21 1.61
N GLU A 388 0.07 -20.87 2.50
CA GLU A 388 -0.40 -21.21 3.86
C GLU A 388 -0.52 -19.97 4.75
N HIS A 389 0.29 -18.93 4.47
CA HIS A 389 0.38 -17.70 5.24
C HIS A 389 0.32 -16.49 4.31
N GLY A 390 -0.15 -15.37 4.87
CA GLY A 390 -0.16 -14.05 4.24
C GLY A 390 -1.14 -13.88 3.06
N ALA A 391 -0.91 -12.86 2.24
CA ALA A 391 -1.96 -12.25 1.41
C ALA A 391 -1.85 -12.53 -0.09
N PHE A 392 -0.81 -13.23 -0.54
CA PHE A 392 -0.52 -13.45 -1.96
C PHE A 392 -0.47 -14.95 -2.30
N HIS A 393 -1.09 -15.30 -3.42
CA HIS A 393 -1.07 -16.64 -4.01
C HIS A 393 -0.27 -16.63 -5.32
N GLU A 394 0.24 -17.79 -5.76
CA GLU A 394 0.91 -17.90 -7.06
C GLU A 394 -0.09 -18.31 -8.14
N LEU A 395 -0.23 -17.49 -9.20
CA LEU A 395 -0.99 -17.86 -10.39
C LEU A 395 -0.06 -18.46 -11.44
N VAL A 396 -0.17 -19.77 -11.58
CA VAL A 396 0.62 -20.60 -12.47
C VAL A 396 -0.12 -20.83 -13.78
N ASN A 397 0.59 -20.66 -14.90
CA ASN A 397 0.08 -21.00 -16.23
C ASN A 397 0.66 -22.33 -16.70
N HIS A 398 -0.22 -23.26 -17.08
CA HIS A 398 0.17 -24.55 -17.64
C HIS A 398 0.12 -24.54 -19.16
N HIS A 399 -0.99 -24.06 -19.72
CA HIS A 399 -1.21 -24.03 -21.17
C HIS A 399 -2.27 -23.00 -21.62
N ALA A 400 -2.63 -22.05 -20.75
CA ALA A 400 -3.51 -20.94 -21.11
C ALA A 400 -2.76 -19.89 -21.96
N SER A 401 -3.52 -19.12 -22.75
CA SER A 401 -2.95 -17.96 -23.45
C SER A 401 -2.48 -16.90 -22.45
N ALA A 402 -1.47 -16.09 -22.82
CA ALA A 402 -1.03 -14.96 -21.98
C ALA A 402 -2.19 -13.99 -21.68
N LEU A 403 -3.09 -13.81 -22.65
CA LEU A 403 -4.31 -13.03 -22.48
C LEU A 403 -5.19 -13.63 -21.37
N ASP A 404 -5.49 -14.93 -21.41
CA ASP A 404 -6.34 -15.57 -20.42
C ASP A 404 -5.70 -15.60 -19.02
N GLN A 405 -4.38 -15.80 -18.93
CA GLN A 405 -3.65 -15.66 -17.67
C GLN A 405 -3.83 -14.25 -17.08
N GLN A 406 -3.69 -13.21 -17.91
CA GLN A 406 -3.88 -11.82 -17.47
C GLN A 406 -5.34 -11.54 -17.07
N ARG A 407 -6.31 -12.03 -17.84
CA ARG A 407 -7.75 -11.89 -17.52
C ARG A 407 -8.05 -12.53 -16.16
N ALA A 408 -7.54 -13.74 -15.92
CA ALA A 408 -7.70 -14.43 -14.64
C ALA A 408 -7.04 -13.67 -13.50
N ALA A 409 -5.81 -13.15 -13.68
CA ALA A 409 -5.10 -12.38 -12.67
C ALA A 409 -5.86 -11.09 -12.29
N LEU A 410 -6.36 -10.35 -13.28
CA LEU A 410 -7.16 -9.13 -13.05
C LEU A 410 -8.50 -9.45 -12.40
N THR A 411 -9.16 -10.54 -12.79
CA THR A 411 -10.41 -11.01 -12.18
C THR A 411 -10.21 -11.36 -10.70
N LEU A 412 -9.16 -12.13 -10.36
CA LEU A 412 -8.83 -12.44 -8.96
C LEU A 412 -8.54 -11.18 -8.15
N LYS A 413 -7.78 -10.23 -8.70
CA LYS A 413 -7.51 -8.93 -8.08
C LYS A 413 -8.80 -8.13 -7.83
N ALA A 414 -9.73 -8.11 -8.79
CA ALA A 414 -11.03 -7.46 -8.64
C ALA A 414 -11.87 -8.11 -7.51
N LEU A 415 -11.73 -9.43 -7.35
CA LEU A 415 -12.32 -10.21 -6.27
C LEU A 415 -11.52 -10.18 -4.95
N ARG A 416 -10.49 -9.32 -4.84
CA ARG A 416 -9.63 -9.16 -3.64
C ARG A 416 -8.75 -10.35 -3.28
N ALA A 417 -8.55 -11.30 -4.20
CA ALA A 417 -7.52 -12.32 -4.08
C ALA A 417 -6.22 -11.79 -4.73
N ASN A 418 -5.20 -11.48 -3.92
CA ASN A 418 -3.94 -10.99 -4.48
C ASN A 418 -3.13 -12.14 -5.05
N VAL A 419 -2.59 -11.94 -6.25
CA VAL A 419 -1.82 -12.96 -6.95
C VAL A 419 -0.50 -12.41 -7.45
N VAL A 420 0.48 -13.31 -7.49
CA VAL A 420 1.75 -13.17 -8.18
C VAL A 420 1.72 -14.09 -9.38
N VAL A 421 1.91 -13.53 -10.58
CA VAL A 421 1.86 -14.29 -11.82
C VAL A 421 3.27 -14.73 -12.19
N THR A 422 3.45 -16.03 -12.36
CA THR A 422 4.75 -16.64 -12.68
C THR A 422 4.77 -17.15 -14.12
N ARG A 423 5.98 -17.32 -14.66
CA ARG A 423 6.24 -17.87 -16.01
C ARG A 423 6.39 -19.38 -15.95
N SER A 424 7.11 -19.86 -14.95
CA SER A 424 7.31 -21.28 -14.70
C SER A 424 6.42 -21.72 -13.55
N PRO A 425 5.80 -22.91 -13.63
CA PRO A 425 5.05 -23.46 -12.51
C PRO A 425 5.98 -23.73 -11.32
N GLY A 426 5.51 -23.42 -10.12
CA GLY A 426 6.08 -23.96 -8.88
C GLY A 426 7.09 -23.07 -8.17
N VAL A 427 7.13 -21.77 -8.43
CA VAL A 427 8.04 -20.84 -7.71
C VAL A 427 7.80 -20.94 -6.21
N LEU A 428 6.54 -20.89 -5.78
CA LEU A 428 6.18 -20.91 -4.37
C LEU A 428 6.42 -22.29 -3.75
N SER A 429 6.11 -23.38 -4.46
CA SER A 429 6.38 -24.75 -3.99
C SER A 429 7.89 -25.02 -3.88
N THR A 430 8.70 -24.55 -4.82
CA THR A 430 10.17 -24.70 -4.76
C THR A 430 10.75 -23.94 -3.57
N LEU A 431 10.26 -22.73 -3.27
CA LEU A 431 10.63 -22.01 -2.05
C LEU A 431 10.17 -22.74 -0.78
N HIS A 432 8.98 -23.33 -0.80
CA HIS A 432 8.45 -24.14 0.32
C HIS A 432 9.30 -25.38 0.60
N ASP A 433 9.63 -26.15 -0.43
CA ASP A 433 10.44 -27.36 -0.30
C ASP A 433 11.84 -27.03 0.21
N ALA A 434 12.46 -25.96 -0.31
CA ALA A 434 13.74 -25.48 0.19
C ALA A 434 13.70 -25.08 1.67
N ALA A 435 12.63 -24.41 2.10
CA ALA A 435 12.44 -24.03 3.50
C ALA A 435 12.20 -25.24 4.40
N ALA A 436 11.42 -26.23 3.93
CA ALA A 436 11.08 -27.44 4.68
C ALA A 436 12.26 -28.41 4.84
N GLN A 437 13.16 -28.47 3.85
CA GLN A 437 14.36 -29.31 3.87
C GLN A 437 15.53 -28.67 4.64
N ALA A 438 15.47 -27.35 4.89
CA ALA A 438 16.51 -26.65 5.60
C ALA A 438 16.50 -26.92 7.12
N PRO A 439 17.67 -26.96 7.79
CA PRO A 439 17.71 -26.91 9.25
C PRO A 439 17.11 -25.58 9.74
N ALA A 440 16.54 -25.57 10.96
CA ALA A 440 15.80 -24.40 11.49
C ALA A 440 16.57 -23.07 11.47
N GLN A 441 17.91 -23.09 11.55
CA GLN A 441 18.76 -21.88 11.47
C GLN A 441 19.20 -21.54 10.03
N GLY A 442 18.93 -22.40 9.06
CA GLY A 442 19.36 -22.28 7.66
C GLY A 442 18.24 -21.97 6.66
N THR A 443 16.99 -21.84 7.12
CA THR A 443 15.83 -21.58 6.25
C THR A 443 16.00 -20.31 5.40
N GLN A 444 16.52 -19.22 5.97
CA GLN A 444 16.74 -17.98 5.20
C GLN A 444 17.78 -18.17 4.10
N THR A 445 18.91 -18.81 4.41
CA THR A 445 19.97 -19.11 3.43
C THR A 445 19.46 -20.04 2.33
N ALA A 446 18.64 -21.04 2.66
CA ALA A 446 18.03 -21.93 1.67
C ALA A 446 17.09 -21.17 0.72
N LEU A 447 16.25 -20.28 1.25
CA LEU A 447 15.39 -19.41 0.45
C LEU A 447 16.21 -18.48 -0.46
N GLU A 448 17.28 -17.87 0.07
CA GLU A 448 18.19 -17.01 -0.69
C GLU A 448 18.86 -17.76 -1.85
N GLN A 449 19.45 -18.93 -1.61
CA GLN A 449 20.07 -19.75 -2.65
C GLN A 449 19.07 -20.20 -3.72
N THR A 450 17.89 -20.64 -3.28
CA THR A 450 16.81 -21.10 -4.17
C THR A 450 16.29 -19.96 -5.04
N SER A 451 16.14 -18.77 -4.45
CA SER A 451 15.68 -17.58 -5.17
C SER A 451 16.62 -17.17 -6.32
N LEU A 452 17.95 -17.30 -6.13
CA LEU A 452 18.92 -17.05 -7.20
C LEU A 452 18.74 -18.01 -8.37
N ALA A 453 18.51 -19.30 -8.09
CA ALA A 453 18.27 -20.31 -9.12
C ALA A 453 16.98 -20.01 -9.91
N LEU A 454 15.89 -19.67 -9.21
CA LEU A 454 14.62 -19.29 -9.82
C LEU A 454 14.75 -18.04 -10.70
N ALA A 455 15.53 -17.04 -10.26
CA ALA A 455 15.80 -15.84 -11.04
C ALA A 455 16.62 -16.14 -12.32
N GLN A 456 17.66 -16.97 -12.20
CA GLN A 456 18.50 -17.40 -13.34
C GLN A 456 17.69 -18.17 -14.39
N GLN A 457 16.71 -18.96 -13.95
CA GLN A 457 15.78 -19.68 -14.83
C GLN A 457 14.71 -18.78 -15.46
N GLY A 458 14.58 -17.53 -15.02
CA GLY A 458 13.55 -16.62 -15.50
C GLY A 458 12.13 -17.07 -15.12
N ALA A 459 11.99 -17.70 -13.94
CA ALA A 459 10.74 -18.30 -13.48
C ALA A 459 9.60 -17.27 -13.23
N CYS A 460 9.95 -16.00 -13.04
CA CYS A 460 9.00 -14.89 -12.88
C CYS A 460 9.15 -13.85 -13.99
N TYR A 461 8.10 -13.05 -14.22
CA TYR A 461 8.19 -11.88 -15.10
C TYR A 461 9.07 -10.77 -14.49
N ARG A 462 9.10 -10.66 -13.16
CA ARG A 462 9.94 -9.71 -12.42
C ARG A 462 10.64 -10.45 -11.30
N GLU A 463 11.92 -10.21 -11.10
CA GLU A 463 12.66 -10.84 -10.01
C GLU A 463 12.08 -10.47 -8.63
N SER A 464 11.52 -9.27 -8.49
CA SER A 464 10.82 -8.82 -7.28
C SER A 464 9.60 -9.65 -6.91
N ASP A 465 9.06 -10.45 -7.84
CA ASP A 465 7.95 -11.37 -7.58
C ASP A 465 8.41 -12.56 -6.70
N ILE A 466 9.67 -13.00 -6.84
CA ILE A 466 10.28 -14.01 -5.99
C ILE A 466 10.41 -13.46 -4.55
N ASP A 467 10.89 -12.22 -4.43
CA ASP A 467 10.96 -11.53 -3.14
C ASP A 467 9.59 -11.41 -2.48
N LEU A 468 8.58 -11.00 -3.24
CA LEU A 468 7.22 -10.83 -2.74
C LEU A 468 6.63 -12.16 -2.24
N LEU A 469 6.79 -13.26 -2.98
CA LEU A 469 6.37 -14.59 -2.54
C LEU A 469 7.15 -15.06 -1.31
N SER A 470 8.47 -14.85 -1.27
CA SER A 470 9.28 -15.23 -0.11
C SER A 470 8.80 -14.53 1.18
N VAL A 471 8.38 -13.27 1.08
CA VAL A 471 7.93 -12.49 2.24
C VAL A 471 6.46 -12.76 2.58
N GLU A 472 5.57 -12.62 1.59
CA GLU A 472 4.14 -12.64 1.81
C GLU A 472 3.56 -14.06 1.90
N ALA A 473 4.28 -15.09 1.46
CA ALA A 473 3.80 -16.47 1.51
C ALA A 473 4.71 -17.40 2.35
N MET A 474 6.02 -17.13 2.41
CA MET A 474 7.00 -17.97 3.13
C MET A 474 7.49 -17.39 4.46
N GLY A 475 7.02 -16.20 4.85
CA GLY A 475 7.39 -15.58 6.13
C GLY A 475 8.82 -15.06 6.21
N TYR A 476 9.48 -14.83 5.06
CA TYR A 476 10.79 -14.18 5.04
C TYR A 476 10.69 -12.76 5.64
N PRO A 477 11.67 -12.28 6.42
CA PRO A 477 11.54 -11.01 7.13
C PRO A 477 11.28 -9.82 6.20
N ARG A 478 10.16 -9.11 6.40
CA ARG A 478 9.72 -8.01 5.54
C ARG A 478 10.78 -6.91 5.41
N HIS A 479 11.44 -6.57 6.51
CA HIS A 479 12.43 -5.49 6.54
C HIS A 479 13.68 -5.76 5.70
N SER A 480 13.96 -7.02 5.37
CA SER A 480 15.06 -7.41 4.48
C SER A 480 14.71 -7.24 3.00
N GLY A 481 13.42 -7.13 2.67
CA GLY A 481 12.94 -6.92 1.32
C GLY A 481 12.78 -8.17 0.47
N GLY A 482 13.04 -9.36 1.01
CA GLY A 482 12.91 -10.64 0.31
C GLY A 482 14.23 -11.37 0.08
N ALA A 483 14.12 -12.67 -0.18
CA ALA A 483 15.25 -13.58 -0.27
C ALA A 483 16.18 -13.30 -1.47
N HIS A 484 15.62 -13.03 -2.65
CA HIS A 484 16.41 -12.76 -3.86
C HIS A 484 17.22 -11.47 -3.74
N ARG A 485 16.58 -10.43 -3.20
CA ARG A 485 17.26 -9.17 -2.92
C ARG A 485 18.46 -9.36 -1.99
N GLN A 486 18.31 -10.10 -0.90
CA GLN A 486 19.41 -10.34 0.04
C GLN A 486 20.52 -11.18 -0.57
N ALA A 487 20.16 -12.24 -1.29
CA ALA A 487 21.12 -13.08 -2.00
C ALA A 487 21.95 -12.28 -3.01
N THR A 488 21.31 -11.36 -3.74
CA THR A 488 21.98 -10.47 -4.71
C THR A 488 22.90 -9.47 -4.04
N LEU A 489 22.51 -8.89 -2.91
CA LEU A 489 23.35 -7.95 -2.14
C LEU A 489 24.59 -8.62 -1.54
N ALA A 490 24.52 -9.91 -1.24
CA ALA A 490 25.63 -10.69 -0.68
C ALA A 490 26.67 -11.10 -1.71
N GLN A 491 26.39 -11.01 -3.02
CA GLN A 491 27.35 -11.34 -4.06
C GLN A 491 28.44 -10.24 -4.15
N PRO A 492 29.73 -10.60 -4.25
CA PRO A 492 30.78 -9.63 -4.48
C PRO A 492 30.54 -8.94 -5.83
N ALA A 493 30.75 -7.62 -5.87
CA ALA A 493 30.68 -6.82 -7.09
C ALA A 493 31.72 -7.33 -8.11
N SER A 494 31.33 -8.33 -8.90
CA SER A 494 32.10 -8.83 -10.04
C SER A 494 31.64 -8.10 -11.29
N ASP A 495 32.60 -7.78 -12.17
CA ASP A 495 32.47 -6.94 -13.36
C ASP A 495 31.15 -7.13 -14.13
N THR A 496 30.20 -6.21 -13.93
CA THR A 496 28.98 -6.10 -14.74
C THR A 496 29.08 -4.88 -15.64
N SER A 497 30.03 -4.89 -16.56
CA SER A 497 29.97 -4.07 -17.77
C SER A 497 28.99 -4.66 -18.79
N SER A 498 27.73 -4.95 -18.45
CA SER A 498 26.66 -5.20 -19.45
C SER A 498 25.24 -5.45 -18.88
N THR A 499 24.71 -4.73 -17.88
CA THR A 499 23.25 -4.84 -17.61
C THR A 499 22.55 -3.69 -16.86
N THR A 500 23.19 -2.55 -16.62
CA THR A 500 22.60 -1.44 -15.85
C THR A 500 21.69 -0.49 -16.65
N ALA A 501 21.00 -0.96 -17.69
CA ALA A 501 20.17 -0.08 -18.52
C ALA A 501 18.75 -0.57 -18.86
N ARG A 502 18.19 -1.61 -18.21
CA ARG A 502 16.82 -2.05 -18.58
C ARG A 502 15.71 -2.01 -17.53
N ASN A 503 15.98 -2.02 -16.23
CA ASN A 503 14.89 -2.16 -15.24
C ASN A 503 14.82 -1.02 -14.22
N ALA A 504 14.79 0.21 -14.72
CA ALA A 504 14.25 1.34 -13.99
C ALA A 504 13.58 2.25 -15.02
N HIS A 505 12.31 1.98 -15.35
CA HIS A 505 11.28 2.91 -15.84
C HIS A 505 10.13 2.09 -16.47
N SER A 506 9.19 1.63 -15.63
CA SER A 506 7.77 1.40 -15.97
C SER A 506 6.96 1.11 -14.72
#